data_AF-A0AB39HIU2-F1
#
_entry.id   AF-A0AB39HIU2-F1
#
_cell.length_a   1.000
_cell.length_b   1.000
_cell.length_c   1.000
_cell.angle_alpha   90.00
_cell.angle_beta   90.00
_cell.angle_gamma   90.00
#
_symmetry.space_group_name_H-M   'P 1'
#
loop_
_entity.id
_entity.type
_entity.pdbx_description
1 polymer ?
#
loop_
_entity_poly.entity_id
_entity_poly.type
_entity_poly.pdbx_seq_one_letter_code
_entity_poly.pdbx_strand_id
1 'polypeptide(L)'
;MMKCVVALVGLIALSGCVNHSTEGIKVDGSQQQVIFTDSELAQNLKVLKLQSVNDQERHLAKVYLHNTFSKTLTLNYRFYWYDDKGLEVSQRLSPWQQQRIDSNEVVVISDTSPTIQGTQFRVQIK
;
A
#
# COMPACT_ATOMS: atom_id res chain seq x y z
N MET A 1 41.23 32.25 45.30
CA MET A 1 39.76 32.43 45.38
C MET A 1 39.21 32.24 43.98
N MET A 2 38.92 30.99 43.62
CA MET A 2 38.85 30.53 42.21
C MET A 2 37.72 29.51 42.03
N LYS A 3 36.55 29.79 42.62
CA LYS A 3 35.41 28.85 42.67
C LYS A 3 34.11 29.42 42.09
N CYS A 4 34.13 30.58 41.44
CA CYS A 4 32.90 31.20 40.93
C CYS A 4 32.77 31.19 39.39
N VAL A 5 33.80 30.71 38.66
CA VAL A 5 33.77 30.72 37.18
C VAL A 5 33.11 29.46 36.58
N VAL A 6 33.00 28.37 37.34
CA VAL A 6 32.45 27.09 36.83
C VAL A 6 30.91 27.05 36.84
N ALA A 7 30.24 27.98 37.53
CA ALA A 7 28.78 27.94 37.68
C ALA A 7 28.00 28.60 36.52
N LEU A 8 28.65 29.35 35.62
CA LEU A 8 27.94 30.15 34.60
C LEU A 8 27.92 29.53 33.19
N VAL A 9 28.69 28.47 32.93
CA VAL A 9 28.82 27.87 31.58
C VAL A 9 27.88 26.67 31.36
N GLY A 10 27.22 26.18 32.41
CA GLY A 10 26.35 25.00 32.34
C GLY A 10 24.93 25.23 31.80
N LEU A 11 24.49 26.48 31.59
CA LEU A 11 23.09 26.78 31.25
C LEU A 11 22.77 26.93 29.76
N ILE A 12 23.73 26.80 28.85
CA ILE A 12 23.51 27.09 27.41
C ILE A 12 23.36 25.81 26.54
N ALA A 13 23.42 24.62 27.14
CA ALA A 13 23.41 23.35 26.38
C ALA A 13 22.03 22.68 26.20
N LEU A 14 20.93 23.45 26.19
CA LEU A 14 19.56 22.91 26.03
C LEU A 14 18.74 23.55 24.90
N SER A 15 19.37 24.11 23.87
CA SER A 15 18.68 24.39 22.60
C SER A 15 18.81 23.20 21.63
N GLY A 16 18.32 22.03 22.06
CA GLY A 16 18.01 20.95 21.14
C GLY A 16 16.65 21.23 20.51
N CYS A 17 16.60 22.06 19.46
CA CYS A 17 15.46 22.08 18.57
C CYS A 17 15.42 20.73 17.86
N VAL A 18 14.75 19.74 18.46
CA VAL A 18 14.27 18.61 17.68
C VAL A 18 13.24 19.21 16.73
N ASN A 19 13.66 19.45 15.49
CA ASN A 19 12.74 19.57 14.37
C ASN A 19 12.15 18.18 14.19
N HIS A 20 11.25 17.82 15.11
CA HIS A 20 10.40 16.67 14.95
C HIS A 20 9.39 17.12 13.89
N SER A 21 9.81 17.06 12.62
CA SER A 21 8.89 16.60 11.61
C SER A 21 8.52 15.19 12.07
N THR A 22 7.53 15.10 12.97
CA THR A 22 6.57 14.02 12.87
C THR A 22 5.99 14.25 11.48
N GLU A 23 6.66 13.67 10.49
CA GLU A 23 5.96 12.88 9.51
C GLU A 23 5.25 11.80 10.32
N GLY A 24 4.22 12.21 11.08
CA GLY A 24 3.16 11.33 11.46
C GLY A 24 2.75 10.80 10.12
N ILE A 25 3.07 9.52 9.89
CA ILE A 25 2.67 8.77 8.73
C ILE A 25 1.21 9.15 8.52
N LYS A 26 0.97 10.05 7.57
CA LYS A 26 -0.38 10.31 7.10
C LYS A 26 -0.59 9.10 6.24
N VAL A 27 -1.09 8.03 6.85
CA VAL A 27 -1.84 7.02 6.11
C VAL A 27 -3.06 7.77 5.61
N ASP A 28 -2.87 8.52 4.52
CA ASP A 28 -3.96 8.77 3.62
C ASP A 28 -4.34 7.38 3.11
N GLY A 29 -5.30 6.75 3.79
CA GLY A 29 -5.75 5.37 3.53
C GLY A 29 -6.21 5.16 2.09
N SER A 30 -6.35 6.25 1.33
CA SER A 30 -6.71 6.26 -0.08
C SER A 30 -5.55 6.03 -1.06
N GLN A 31 -4.27 6.11 -0.67
CA GLN A 31 -3.20 6.29 -1.67
C GLN A 31 -2.34 5.07 -2.04
N GLN A 32 -2.49 3.91 -1.39
CA GLN A 32 -1.75 2.69 -1.81
C GLN A 32 -2.65 1.46 -1.78
N GLN A 33 -3.59 1.41 -2.72
CA GLN A 33 -4.41 0.22 -2.96
C GLN A 33 -3.62 -0.92 -3.61
N VAL A 34 -2.46 -0.66 -4.21
CA VAL A 34 -1.59 -1.69 -4.83
C VAL A 34 -0.24 -1.68 -4.12
N ILE A 35 0.18 -2.84 -3.62
CA ILE A 35 1.48 -3.03 -2.97
C ILE A 35 2.29 -4.03 -3.78
N PHE A 36 3.48 -3.61 -4.24
CA PHE A 36 4.47 -4.51 -4.82
C PHE A 36 5.48 -4.91 -3.75
N THR A 37 5.68 -6.21 -3.56
CA THR A 37 6.73 -6.73 -2.65
C THR A 37 7.96 -7.23 -3.38
N ASP A 38 7.94 -7.22 -4.72
CA ASP A 38 9.06 -7.56 -5.58
C ASP A 38 9.51 -6.31 -6.36
N SER A 39 10.83 -6.07 -6.40
CA SER A 39 11.41 -4.88 -7.03
C SER A 39 11.38 -4.90 -8.56
N GLU A 40 11.42 -6.08 -9.20
CA GLU A 40 11.31 -6.22 -10.65
C GLU A 40 9.88 -5.91 -11.09
N LEU A 41 8.89 -6.44 -10.36
CA LEU A 41 7.49 -6.12 -10.59
C LEU A 41 7.21 -4.62 -10.36
N ALA A 42 7.72 -4.04 -9.27
CA ALA A 42 7.54 -2.61 -8.98
C ALA A 42 8.10 -1.69 -10.08
N GLN A 43 9.18 -2.10 -10.75
CA GLN A 43 9.81 -1.33 -11.82
C GLN A 43 9.11 -1.51 -13.17
N ASN A 44 8.61 -2.71 -13.46
CA ASN A 44 8.19 -3.08 -14.81
C ASN A 44 6.68 -3.31 -14.99
N LEU A 45 5.90 -3.31 -13.90
CA LEU A 45 4.46 -3.53 -13.95
C LEU A 45 3.72 -2.26 -13.55
N LYS A 46 3.06 -1.61 -14.52
CA LYS A 46 2.33 -0.36 -14.29
C LYS A 46 0.87 -0.62 -13.97
N VAL A 47 0.37 0.03 -12.91
CA VAL A 47 -1.06 0.10 -12.63
C VAL A 47 -1.66 1.18 -13.52
N LEU A 48 -2.50 0.80 -14.48
CA LEU A 48 -3.16 1.75 -15.38
C LEU A 48 -4.41 2.35 -14.76
N LYS A 49 -5.18 1.52 -14.07
CA LYS A 49 -6.49 1.89 -13.54
C LYS A 49 -6.88 0.97 -12.38
N LEU A 50 -7.53 1.56 -11.40
CA LEU A 50 -8.26 0.88 -10.34
C LEU A 50 -9.74 1.18 -10.50
N GLN A 51 -10.57 0.16 -10.33
CA GLN A 51 -12.02 0.31 -10.39
C GLN A 51 -12.66 -0.55 -9.31
N SER A 52 -13.62 0.03 -8.59
CA SER A 52 -14.54 -0.70 -7.71
C SER A 52 -15.95 -0.49 -8.25
N VAL A 53 -16.68 -1.57 -8.49
CA VAL A 53 -18.09 -1.53 -8.89
C VAL A 53 -18.94 -2.28 -7.88
N ASN A 54 -20.14 -1.81 -7.61
CA ASN A 54 -21.10 -2.59 -6.84
C ASN A 54 -21.71 -3.64 -7.80
N ASP A 55 -21.44 -4.91 -7.53
CA ASP A 55 -21.91 -6.07 -8.28
C ASP A 55 -22.88 -6.87 -7.41
N GLN A 56 -24.18 -6.67 -7.66
CA GLN A 56 -25.26 -7.47 -7.07
C GLN A 56 -25.09 -7.70 -5.55
N GLU A 57 -24.92 -6.60 -4.80
CA GLU A 57 -24.77 -6.50 -3.32
C GLU A 57 -23.34 -6.46 -2.78
N ARG A 58 -22.31 -6.85 -3.55
CA ARG A 58 -20.91 -6.82 -3.09
C ARG A 58 -20.03 -6.02 -4.03
N HIS A 59 -18.95 -5.44 -3.51
CA HIS A 59 -18.02 -4.70 -4.36
C HIS A 59 -17.11 -5.66 -5.14
N LEU A 60 -16.96 -5.40 -6.44
CA LEU A 60 -16.01 -6.04 -7.33
C LEU A 60 -14.87 -5.06 -7.62
N ALA A 61 -13.65 -5.46 -7.24
CA ALA A 61 -12.43 -4.71 -7.52
C ALA A 61 -11.81 -5.18 -8.84
N LYS A 62 -11.33 -4.24 -9.64
CA LYS A 62 -10.58 -4.49 -10.88
C LYS A 62 -9.32 -3.64 -10.89
N VAL A 63 -8.20 -4.28 -11.20
CA VAL A 63 -6.88 -3.64 -11.30
C VAL A 63 -6.31 -3.93 -12.69
N TYR A 64 -6.11 -2.88 -13.46
CA TYR A 64 -5.57 -2.96 -14.81
C TYR A 64 -4.05 -2.83 -14.73
N LEU A 65 -3.35 -3.86 -15.19
CA LEU A 65 -1.89 -3.98 -15.09
C LEU A 65 -1.29 -4.03 -16.49
N HIS A 66 -0.25 -3.24 -16.72
CA HIS A 66 0.50 -3.22 -17.97
C HIS A 66 1.94 -3.65 -17.72
N ASN A 67 2.33 -4.76 -18.35
CA ASN A 67 3.72 -5.20 -18.34
C ASN A 67 4.55 -4.35 -19.32
N THR A 68 5.34 -3.42 -18.80
CA THR A 68 6.26 -2.61 -19.63
C THR A 68 7.61 -3.26 -19.86
N PHE A 69 7.82 -4.49 -19.36
CA PHE A 69 9.03 -5.25 -19.61
C PHE A 69 9.00 -5.89 -21.00
N SER A 70 10.19 -6.14 -21.55
CA SER A 70 10.33 -6.87 -22.82
C SER A 70 10.06 -8.37 -22.71
N LYS A 71 9.89 -8.91 -21.49
CA LYS A 71 9.66 -10.34 -21.20
C LYS A 71 8.32 -10.54 -20.51
N THR A 72 7.82 -11.77 -20.54
CA THR A 72 6.67 -12.18 -19.73
C THR A 72 6.99 -12.07 -18.24
N LEU A 73 6.09 -11.44 -17.48
CA LEU A 73 6.09 -11.45 -16.03
C LEU A 73 5.13 -12.52 -15.50
N THR A 74 5.49 -13.15 -14.39
CA THR A 74 4.59 -14.02 -13.62
C THR A 74 4.52 -13.47 -12.21
N LEU A 75 3.32 -13.22 -11.72
CA LEU A 75 3.08 -12.64 -10.41
C LEU A 75 2.08 -13.48 -9.64
N ASN A 76 2.14 -13.38 -8.32
CA ASN A 76 1.08 -13.80 -7.43
C ASN A 76 0.41 -12.56 -6.83
N TYR A 77 -0.91 -12.55 -6.80
CA TYR A 77 -1.68 -11.46 -6.22
C TYR A 77 -2.70 -11.96 -5.20
N ARG A 78 -3.09 -11.06 -4.29
CA ARG A 78 -4.14 -11.29 -3.31
C ARG A 78 -4.84 -9.98 -2.98
N PHE A 79 -6.17 -10.02 -2.97
CA PHE A 79 -7.01 -8.92 -2.51
C PHE A 79 -7.29 -9.03 -1.02
N TYR A 80 -7.34 -7.87 -0.37
CA TYR A 80 -7.74 -7.65 1.01
C TYR A 80 -8.89 -6.66 0.99
N TRP A 81 -9.97 -6.97 1.71
CA TRP A 81 -11.20 -6.20 1.72
C TRP A 81 -11.42 -5.56 3.07
N TYR A 82 -11.84 -4.29 3.04
CA TYR A 82 -12.07 -3.48 4.22
C TYR A 82 -13.45 -2.83 4.17
N ASP A 83 -14.04 -2.61 5.34
CA ASP A 83 -15.25 -1.81 5.48
C ASP A 83 -14.97 -0.30 5.32
N ASP A 84 -16.02 0.51 5.47
CA ASP A 84 -15.94 1.97 5.40
C ASP A 84 -15.07 2.59 6.51
N LYS A 85 -14.84 1.84 7.60
CA LYS A 85 -13.98 2.22 8.74
C LYS A 85 -12.55 1.71 8.58
N GLY A 86 -12.24 0.99 7.50
CA GLY A 86 -10.91 0.43 7.24
C GLY A 86 -10.61 -0.86 8.01
N LEU A 87 -11.63 -1.54 8.55
CA LEU A 87 -11.47 -2.84 9.21
C LEU A 87 -11.56 -3.98 8.19
N GLU A 88 -10.67 -4.96 8.31
CA GLU A 88 -10.69 -6.12 7.40
C GLU A 88 -11.97 -6.94 7.62
N VAL A 89 -12.71 -7.19 6.54
CA VAL A 89 -14.00 -7.91 6.59
C VAL A 89 -13.88 -9.41 6.30
N SER A 90 -12.68 -9.86 5.94
CA SER A 90 -12.40 -11.25 5.58
C SER A 90 -12.31 -12.13 6.83
N GLN A 91 -13.22 -13.10 6.97
CA GLN A 91 -13.13 -14.12 8.04
C GLN A 91 -12.02 -15.15 7.77
N ARG A 92 -11.63 -15.32 6.50
CA ARG A 92 -10.49 -16.14 6.05
C ARG A 92 -9.83 -15.45 4.87
N LEU A 93 -8.50 -15.54 4.80
CA LEU A 93 -7.73 -14.98 3.70
C LEU A 93 -7.93 -15.80 2.42
N SER A 94 -8.24 -15.12 1.31
CA SER A 94 -8.28 -15.73 -0.01
C SER A 94 -6.91 -16.34 -0.37
N PRO A 95 -6.85 -17.46 -1.11
CA PRO A 95 -5.59 -18.00 -1.58
C PRO A 95 -4.90 -17.03 -2.54
N TRP A 96 -3.57 -17.10 -2.60
CA TRP A 96 -2.81 -16.37 -3.62
C TRP A 96 -3.24 -16.84 -5.02
N GLN A 97 -3.51 -15.89 -5.91
CA GLN A 97 -3.82 -16.15 -7.32
C GLN A 97 -2.58 -15.88 -8.16
N GLN A 98 -2.34 -16.68 -9.19
CA GLN A 98 -1.22 -16.46 -10.11
C GLN A 98 -1.72 -15.80 -11.39
N GLN A 99 -0.96 -14.83 -11.91
CA GLN A 99 -1.20 -14.20 -13.21
C GLN A 99 0.08 -14.22 -14.03
N ARG A 100 -0.03 -14.64 -15.28
CA ARG A 100 1.00 -14.46 -16.30
C ARG A 100 0.63 -13.27 -17.18
N ILE A 101 1.59 -12.40 -17.47
CA ILE A 101 1.39 -11.20 -18.29
C ILE A 101 2.51 -11.16 -19.32
N ASP A 102 2.18 -11.36 -20.60
CA ASP A 102 3.14 -11.31 -21.68
C ASP A 102 3.70 -9.89 -21.89
N SER A 103 4.76 -9.79 -22.69
CA SER A 103 5.45 -8.53 -22.99
C SER A 103 4.51 -7.51 -23.61
N ASN A 104 4.48 -6.28 -23.07
CA ASN A 104 3.56 -5.21 -23.47
C ASN A 104 2.06 -5.54 -23.36
N GLU A 105 1.69 -6.61 -22.65
CA GLU A 105 0.30 -6.98 -22.44
C GLU A 105 -0.34 -6.14 -21.33
N VAL A 106 -1.62 -5.80 -21.52
CA VAL A 106 -2.48 -5.24 -20.48
C VAL A 106 -3.48 -6.31 -20.04
N VAL A 107 -3.48 -6.64 -18.75
CA VAL A 107 -4.42 -7.59 -18.14
C VAL A 107 -5.26 -6.91 -17.06
N VAL A 108 -6.35 -7.56 -16.68
CA VAL A 108 -7.17 -7.16 -15.55
C VAL A 108 -7.19 -8.29 -14.54
N ILE A 109 -6.74 -8.01 -13.31
CA ILE A 109 -6.98 -8.88 -12.17
C ILE A 109 -8.17 -8.34 -11.38
N SER A 110 -8.94 -9.23 -10.78
CA SER A 110 -10.15 -8.86 -10.05
C SER A 110 -10.45 -9.79 -8.91
N ASP A 111 -11.21 -9.30 -7.94
CA ASP A 111 -11.76 -10.07 -6.85
C ASP A 111 -13.09 -9.44 -6.40
N THR A 112 -13.97 -10.22 -5.80
CA THR A 112 -15.24 -9.74 -5.24
C THR A 112 -15.17 -9.81 -3.73
N SER A 113 -15.63 -8.75 -3.06
CA SER A 113 -15.71 -8.71 -1.60
C SER A 113 -16.40 -9.96 -1.05
N PRO A 114 -15.88 -10.58 0.01
CA PRO A 114 -16.51 -11.74 0.64
C PRO A 114 -17.79 -11.36 1.40
N THR A 115 -17.97 -10.08 1.73
CA THR A 115 -19.12 -9.57 2.49
C THR A 115 -19.71 -8.30 1.85
N ILE A 116 -20.95 -7.97 2.20
CA ILE A 116 -21.60 -6.72 1.74
C ILE A 116 -20.96 -5.47 2.38
N GLN A 117 -20.25 -5.63 3.51
CA GLN A 117 -19.58 -4.53 4.20
C GLN A 117 -18.24 -4.14 3.55
N GLY A 118 -17.61 -5.04 2.79
CA GLY A 118 -16.35 -4.75 2.11
C GLY A 118 -16.56 -3.79 0.95
N THR A 119 -16.16 -2.53 1.15
CA THR A 119 -16.33 -1.43 0.18
C THR A 119 -14.99 -0.91 -0.34
N GLN A 120 -13.92 -1.11 0.44
CA GLN A 120 -12.56 -0.72 0.12
C GLN A 120 -11.69 -1.96 -0.08
N PHE A 121 -10.68 -1.85 -0.94
CA PHE A 121 -9.77 -2.96 -1.20
C PHE A 121 -8.32 -2.52 -1.29
N ARG A 122 -7.43 -3.47 -1.02
CA ARG A 122 -6.00 -3.43 -1.30
C ARG A 122 -5.61 -4.71 -2.02
N VAL A 123 -4.68 -4.65 -2.96
CA VAL A 123 -4.06 -5.80 -3.61
C VAL A 123 -2.57 -5.83 -3.28
N GLN A 124 -2.09 -6.99 -2.86
CA GLN A 124 -0.67 -7.26 -2.74
C GLN A 124 -0.22 -8.09 -3.96
N ILE A 125 0.91 -7.72 -4.55
CA ILE A 125 1.52 -8.33 -5.74
C ILE A 125 2.96 -8.71 -5.40
N LYS A 126 3.34 -9.97 -5.69
CA LYS A 126 4.67 -10.52 -5.44
C LYS A 126 5.14 -11.45 -6.55
#